data_AF-A0A4S3B3H2-F1
#
_entry.id   AF-A0A4S3B3H2-F1
#
_cell.length_a   1.000
_cell.length_b   1.000
_cell.length_c   1.000
_cell.angle_alpha   90.00
_cell.angle_beta   90.00
_cell.angle_gamma   90.00
#
_symmetry.space_group_name_H-M   'P 1'
#
loop_
_entity.id
_entity.type
_entity.pdbx_description
1 polymer ?
#
loop_
_entity_poly.entity_id
_entity_poly.type
_entity_poly.pdbx_seq_one_letter_code
_entity_poly.pdbx_strand_id
1 'polypeptide(L)' 'MKIERLINILVPLLSQNSILTKEIAEVYQVSVRTIYRDIKTLGLAGFPIYSKERK' A
#
# COMPACT_ATOMS: atom_id res chain seq x y z
N MET A 1 11.32 -3.76 -7.15
CA MET A 1 10.55 -3.48 -8.40
C MET A 1 9.03 -3.48 -8.10
N LYS A 2 8.17 -2.90 -8.96
CA LYS A 2 6.74 -2.60 -8.66
C LYS A 2 5.94 -3.77 -8.03
N ILE A 3 6.13 -5.00 -8.51
CA ILE A 3 5.45 -6.20 -7.99
C ILE A 3 5.81 -6.49 -6.53
N GLU A 4 7.09 -6.42 -6.17
CA GLU A 4 7.54 -6.64 -4.78
C GLU A 4 6.86 -5.65 -3.82
N ARG A 5 6.72 -4.39 -4.24
CA ARG A 5 6.04 -3.38 -3.42
C ARG A 5 4.55 -3.64 -3.30
N LEU A 6 3.88 -4.13 -4.36
CA LEU A 6 2.47 -4.52 -4.29
C LEU A 6 2.26 -5.70 -3.34
N ILE A 7 3.12 -6.71 -3.41
CA ILE A 7 3.08 -7.87 -2.50
C ILE A 7 3.32 -7.41 -1.06
N ASN A 8 4.30 -6.55 -0.82
CA ASN A 8 4.62 -6.04 0.52
C ASN A 8 3.62 -5.01 1.04
N ILE A 9 2.72 -4.47 0.21
CA ILE A 9 1.52 -3.75 0.67
C ILE A 9 0.43 -4.76 1.05
N LEU A 10 0.24 -5.80 0.23
CA LEU A 10 -0.87 -6.75 0.39
C LEU A 10 -0.68 -7.73 1.55
N VAL A 11 0.49 -8.36 1.68
CA VAL A 11 0.75 -9.39 2.71
C VAL A 11 0.55 -8.88 4.13
N PRO A 12 1.04 -7.68 4.51
CA PRO A 12 0.74 -7.12 5.82
C PRO A 12 -0.75 -6.85 6.04
N LEU A 13 -1.48 -6.43 5.01
CA LEU A 13 -2.94 -6.20 5.10
C LEU A 13 -3.76 -7.49 5.27
N LEU A 14 -3.22 -8.65 4.88
CA LEU A 14 -3.86 -9.95 5.10
C LEU A 14 -3.67 -10.46 6.54
N SER A 15 -2.61 -10.02 7.22
CA SER A 15 -2.24 -10.47 8.57
C SER A 15 -2.51 -9.44 9.67
N GLN A 16 -2.61 -8.16 9.31
CA GLN A 16 -2.74 -7.03 10.23
C GLN A 16 -3.86 -6.08 9.78
N ASN A 17 -4.42 -5.33 10.73
CA ASN A 17 -5.55 -4.43 10.46
C ASN A 17 -5.20 -3.20 9.59
N SER A 18 -3.96 -2.71 9.60
CA SER A 18 -3.57 -1.49 8.85
C SER A 18 -2.06 -1.29 8.76
N ILE A 19 -1.62 -0.59 7.71
CA ILE A 19 -0.22 -0.17 7.48
C ILE A 19 -0.16 1.34 7.22
N LEU A 20 0.93 2.00 7.64
CA LEU A 20 1.14 3.41 7.33
C LEU A 20 1.77 3.58 5.95
N THR A 21 1.10 4.34 5.09
CA THR A 21 1.55 4.64 3.73
C THR A 21 2.93 5.30 3.68
N LYS A 22 3.27 6.09 4.72
CA LYS A 22 4.56 6.78 4.85
C LYS A 22 5.72 5.81 5.10
N GLU A 23 5.51 4.80 5.95
CA GLU A 23 6.56 3.81 6.26
C GLU A 23 6.94 3.01 5.00
N ILE A 24 5.95 2.60 4.21
CA ILE A 24 6.18 1.89 2.96
C ILE A 24 6.87 2.81 1.94
N ALA A 25 6.47 4.08 1.87
CA ALA A 25 7.11 5.05 0.99
C ALA A 25 8.61 5.20 1.31
N GLU A 26 8.97 5.26 2.58
CA GLU A 26 10.36 5.35 3.06
C GLU A 26 11.18 4.10 2.73
N VAL A 27 10.65 2.90 3.04
CA VAL A 27 11.33 1.62 2.75
C VAL A 27 11.68 1.46 1.27
N TYR A 28 10.76 1.87 0.40
CA TYR A 28 10.94 1.76 -1.05
C TYR A 28 11.57 2.99 -1.70
N GLN A 29 11.89 4.03 -0.91
CA GLN A 29 12.40 5.32 -1.39
C GLN A 29 11.54 5.91 -2.52
N VAL A 30 10.22 5.86 -2.36
CA VAL A 30 9.25 6.41 -3.30
C VAL A 30 8.38 7.46 -2.64
N SER A 31 7.70 8.29 -3.44
CA SER A 31 6.70 9.21 -2.91
C SER A 31 5.50 8.45 -2.32
N VAL A 32 4.83 9.04 -1.33
CA VAL A 32 3.54 8.54 -0.82
C VAL A 32 2.49 8.44 -1.95
N ARG A 33 2.54 9.35 -2.93
CA ARG A 33 1.70 9.31 -4.15
C ARG A 33 1.90 8.03 -4.96
N THR A 34 3.12 7.48 -4.98
CA THR A 34 3.41 6.19 -5.62
C THR A 34 2.67 5.07 -4.89
N ILE A 35 2.70 5.06 -3.56
CA ILE A 35 1.99 4.05 -2.75
C ILE A 35 0.48 4.17 -2.95
N TYR A 36 -0.09 5.38 -3.00
CA TYR A 36 -1.52 5.55 -3.32
C TYR A 36 -1.89 5.01 -4.71
N ARG A 37 -0.99 5.14 -5.69
CA ARG A 37 -1.21 4.56 -7.03
C ARG A 37 -1.13 3.03 -7.01
N ASP A 38 -0.28 2.47 -6.17
CA ASP A 38 -0.19 1.02 -5.97
C ASP A 38 -1.45 0.48 -5.27
N ILE A 39 -1.96 1.17 -4.25
CA ILE A 39 -3.25 0.87 -3.62
C ILE A 39 -4.38 0.92 -4.65
N LYS A 40 -4.42 1.95 -5.51
CA LYS A 40 -5.40 2.02 -6.62
C LYS A 40 -5.26 0.84 -7.58
N THR A 41 -4.02 0.42 -7.89
CA THR A 41 -3.76 -0.73 -8.76
C THR A 41 -4.31 -2.03 -8.14
N LEU A 42 -4.10 -2.23 -6.84
CA LEU A 42 -4.67 -3.37 -6.11
C LEU A 42 -6.21 -3.31 -6.08
N GLY A 43 -6.79 -2.13 -5.88
CA GLY A 43 -8.25 -1.94 -5.97
C GLY A 43 -8.81 -2.32 -7.34
N LEU A 44 -8.15 -1.93 -8.43
CA LEU A 44 -8.52 -2.33 -9.79
C LEU A 44 -8.37 -3.83 -10.04
N ALA A 45 -7.47 -4.50 -9.32
CA ALA A 45 -7.30 -5.95 -9.37
C ALA A 45 -8.32 -6.71 -8.48
N GLY A 46 -9.26 -6.02 -7.83
CA GLY A 46 -10.33 -6.61 -7.03
C GLY A 46 -10.01 -6.74 -5.54
N PHE A 47 -8.89 -6.19 -5.05
CA PHE A 47 -8.57 -6.20 -3.62
C PHE A 47 -9.31 -5.05 -2.89
N PRO A 48 -10.13 -5.34 -1.86
CA PRO A 48 -10.92 -4.34 -1.14
C PRO A 48 -10.05 -3.57 -0.12
N ILE A 49 -9.14 -2.73 -0.61
CA ILE A 49 -8.22 -1.95 0.23
C ILE A 49 -8.77 -0.54 0.44
N TYR A 50 -8.85 -0.12 1.70
CA TYR A 50 -9.36 1.20 2.09
C TYR A 50 -8.28 2.02 2.80
N SER A 51 -8.25 3.33 2.55
CA SER A 51 -7.38 4.27 3.27
C SER A 51 -8.18 5.00 4.36
N LYS A 52 -7.64 5.04 5.58
CA LYS A 52 -8.17 5.85 6.67
C LYS A 52 -7.19 6.98 6.96
N GLU A 53 -7.64 8.23 6.79
CA GLU A 53 -6.88 9.38 7.28
C GLU A 53 -6.92 9.40 8.80
N ARG A 54 -5.74 9.42 9.43
CA ARG A 54 -5.64 9.70 10.86
C ARG A 54 -5.66 11.23 11.01
N LYS A 55 -6.69 11.74 11.69
CA LYS A 55 -6.73 13.14 12.17
C LYS A 55 -5.63 13.38 13.19
#